data_AF-A0A5J4P1A2-F1
#
_entry.id   AF-A0A5J4P1A2-F1
#
_cell.length_a   1.000
_cell.length_b   1.000
_cell.length_c   1.000
_cell.angle_alpha   90.00
_cell.angle_beta   90.00
_cell.angle_gamma   90.00
#
_symmetry.space_group_name_H-M   'P 1'
#
loop_
_entity.id
_entity.type
_entity.pdbx_description
1 polymer ?
#
loop_
_entity_poly.entity_id
_entity_poly.type
_entity_poly.pdbx_seq_one_letter_code
_entity_poly.pdbx_strand_id
1 'polypeptide(L)'
;MQAAEEAIDNEGDEVQSVGNSGQLTTGPSPANASVRSPARICIRRFCHFVVNLRYFDLFIMIVICASSIALAAEDPVSENSRRNTILEHFDYAFTGVFTIELVLKVVDLGVVLHPGSYFRDAWNILDAIVVFFALVAFVVRHMGSSASAKNLNTIKSLRVLRVLRPLKTINRVPKLKAVFDCVVSSLKNVFNILIVYWLFQFIFAVIAVQLFQGKFFYCNDISKMTREEC
;
A
#
# COMPACT_ATOMS: atom_id res chain seq x y z
N MET A 1 -10.13 7.60 42.81
CA MET A 1 -9.92 6.81 41.58
C MET A 1 -8.42 6.59 41.37
N GLN A 2 -7.80 5.85 42.29
CA GLN A 2 -6.35 5.72 42.39
C GLN A 2 -5.99 4.35 43.00
N ALA A 3 -6.72 3.30 42.60
CA ALA A 3 -6.67 1.97 43.23
C ALA A 3 -6.88 0.82 42.21
N ALA A 4 -6.31 0.91 41.01
CA ALA A 4 -6.47 -0.14 39.99
C ALA A 4 -5.16 -0.50 39.24
N GLU A 5 -3.98 -0.16 39.79
CA GLU A 5 -2.69 -0.34 39.08
C GLU A 5 -1.66 -1.20 39.84
N GLU A 6 -2.07 -1.99 40.84
CA GLU A 6 -1.16 -2.75 41.72
C GLU A 6 -1.38 -4.28 41.75
N ALA A 7 -2.01 -4.89 40.73
CA ALA A 7 -2.43 -6.30 40.83
C ALA A 7 -1.87 -7.30 39.79
N ILE A 8 -0.70 -7.05 39.16
CA ILE A 8 -0.06 -8.08 38.32
C ILE A 8 1.47 -8.04 38.46
N ASP A 9 1.94 -8.49 39.62
CA ASP A 9 3.29 -9.05 39.82
C ASP A 9 3.14 -10.36 40.62
N ASN A 10 3.93 -11.38 40.26
CA ASN A 10 4.26 -12.61 41.01
C ASN A 10 3.30 -13.81 41.05
N GLU A 11 3.52 -14.72 40.10
CA GLU A 11 3.54 -16.20 40.31
C GLU A 11 4.49 -16.72 39.21
N GLY A 12 5.57 -17.48 39.42
CA GLY A 12 6.03 -18.34 40.51
C GLY A 12 6.86 -19.45 39.86
N ASP A 13 7.99 -19.78 40.48
CA ASP A 13 9.17 -20.50 39.98
C ASP A 13 9.05 -22.02 39.67
N GLU A 14 10.11 -22.51 38.99
CA GLU A 14 10.75 -23.85 39.05
C GLU A 14 9.97 -25.16 38.76
N VAL A 15 10.40 -25.87 37.70
CA VAL A 15 10.75 -27.32 37.80
C VAL A 15 11.94 -27.64 36.90
N GLN A 16 13.05 -28.04 37.53
CA GLN A 16 14.20 -28.70 36.93
C GLN A 16 14.10 -30.22 37.20
N SER A 17 14.50 -31.06 36.23
CA SER A 17 15.54 -32.11 36.40
C SER A 17 15.32 -33.47 35.68
N VAL A 18 16.43 -33.93 35.07
CA VAL A 18 16.94 -35.31 34.84
C VAL A 18 16.39 -36.18 33.68
N GLY A 19 17.30 -36.72 32.83
CA GLY A 19 17.03 -37.97 32.09
C GLY A 19 17.83 -38.31 30.82
N ASN A 20 19.16 -38.39 30.90
CA ASN A 20 20.15 -39.07 30.05
C ASN A 20 19.71 -40.06 28.92
N SER A 21 20.31 -39.96 27.72
CA SER A 21 21.13 -41.02 27.04
C SER A 21 21.11 -40.94 25.49
N GLY A 22 22.29 -40.66 24.91
CA GLY A 22 22.87 -41.32 23.72
C GLY A 22 22.15 -41.31 22.36
N GLN A 23 22.63 -40.47 21.42
CA GLN A 23 22.97 -40.97 20.08
C GLN A 23 24.00 -40.08 19.36
N LEU A 24 25.20 -40.64 19.25
CA LEU A 24 26.26 -40.28 18.33
C LEU A 24 25.83 -40.69 16.91
N THR A 25 25.70 -39.76 15.96
CA THR A 25 26.01 -40.06 14.54
C THR A 25 26.30 -38.79 13.74
N THR A 26 27.49 -38.82 13.13
CA THR A 26 27.86 -38.22 11.84
C THR A 26 27.82 -36.69 11.72
N GLY A 27 29.02 -36.10 11.68
CA GLY A 27 29.22 -34.73 11.22
C GLY A 27 28.59 -34.47 9.84
N PRO A 28 28.37 -33.19 9.49
CA PRO A 28 27.72 -32.88 8.23
C PRO A 28 28.61 -33.33 7.07
N SER A 29 28.16 -34.35 6.35
CA SER A 29 28.74 -34.75 5.07
C SER A 29 28.75 -33.55 4.11
N PRO A 30 29.87 -33.22 3.44
CA PRO A 30 30.05 -31.99 2.67
C PRO A 30 29.45 -32.08 1.26
N ALA A 31 28.35 -32.81 1.07
CA ALA A 31 27.87 -33.18 -0.28
C ALA A 31 26.66 -32.36 -0.79
N ASN A 32 26.01 -31.54 0.04
CA ASN A 32 24.90 -30.66 -0.39
C ASN A 32 25.15 -29.20 -0.01
N ALA A 33 26.41 -28.79 0.05
CA ALA A 33 26.76 -27.38 -0.02
C ALA A 33 26.50 -26.92 -1.46
N SER A 34 25.22 -26.68 -1.77
CA SER A 34 24.84 -25.89 -2.94
C SER A 34 25.73 -24.66 -2.90
N VAL A 35 26.53 -24.49 -3.95
CA VAL A 35 27.52 -23.42 -4.11
C VAL A 35 26.75 -22.09 -4.08
N ARG A 36 26.47 -21.59 -2.88
CA ARG A 36 25.91 -20.27 -2.69
C ARG A 36 27.10 -19.34 -2.54
N SER A 37 27.50 -18.78 -3.67
CA SER A 37 28.66 -17.89 -3.81
C SER A 37 28.79 -16.92 -2.61
N PRO A 38 30.00 -16.74 -2.04
CA PRO A 38 30.22 -15.91 -0.85
C PRO A 38 29.77 -14.45 -1.06
N ALA A 39 29.79 -13.96 -2.30
CA ALA A 39 29.25 -12.66 -2.69
C ALA A 39 27.74 -12.49 -2.36
N ARG A 40 26.93 -13.56 -2.49
CA ARG A 40 25.49 -13.53 -2.16
C ARG A 40 25.25 -13.40 -0.65
N ILE A 41 26.18 -13.90 0.16
CA ILE A 41 26.12 -13.84 1.62
C ILE A 41 26.54 -12.45 2.11
N CYS A 42 27.59 -11.85 1.52
CA CYS A 42 28.01 -10.48 1.81
C CYS A 42 26.95 -9.45 1.40
N ILE A 43 26.39 -9.57 0.19
CA ILE A 43 25.32 -8.66 -0.28
C ILE A 43 24.08 -8.79 0.60
N ARG A 44 23.69 -10.01 1.01
CA ARG A 44 22.55 -10.20 1.92
C ARG A 44 22.83 -9.63 3.31
N ARG A 45 24.03 -9.82 3.85
CA ARG A 45 24.40 -9.29 5.18
C ARG A 45 24.50 -7.76 5.17
N PHE A 46 24.96 -7.18 4.07
CA PHE A 46 24.98 -5.74 3.86
C PHE A 46 23.57 -5.17 3.65
N CYS A 47 22.72 -5.82 2.86
CA CYS A 47 21.31 -5.41 2.70
C CYS A 47 20.56 -5.49 4.04
N HIS A 48 20.73 -6.57 4.80
CA HIS A 48 20.15 -6.71 6.13
C HIS A 48 20.63 -5.61 7.08
N PHE A 49 21.92 -5.27 7.03
CA PHE A 49 22.47 -4.17 7.82
C PHE A 49 21.86 -2.83 7.39
N VAL A 50 21.80 -2.53 6.09
CA VAL A 50 21.27 -1.27 5.56
C VAL A 50 19.77 -1.11 5.84
N VAL A 51 18.97 -2.17 5.66
CA VAL A 51 17.52 -2.16 5.90
C VAL A 51 17.19 -2.05 7.39
N ASN A 52 18.02 -2.62 8.27
CA ASN A 52 17.81 -2.56 9.72
C ASN A 52 18.33 -1.25 10.36
N LEU A 53 18.95 -0.35 9.58
CA LEU A 53 19.33 0.96 10.08
C LEU A 53 18.07 1.84 10.24
N ARG A 54 17.83 2.31 11.47
CA ARG A 54 16.79 3.32 11.75
C ARG A 54 16.88 4.57 10.87
N TYR A 55 18.08 4.93 10.43
CA TYR A 55 18.30 6.06 9.54
C TYR A 55 17.73 5.83 8.13
N PHE A 56 17.78 4.59 7.63
CA PHE A 56 17.21 4.25 6.33
C PHE A 56 15.69 4.36 6.36
N ASP A 57 15.05 3.87 7.43
CA ASP A 57 13.60 4.00 7.61
C ASP A 57 13.15 5.46 7.75
N LEU A 58 13.89 6.28 8.50
CA LEU A 58 13.62 7.72 8.62
C LEU A 58 13.81 8.46 7.29
N PHE A 59 14.87 8.12 6.54
CA PHE A 59 15.12 8.67 5.21
C PHE A 59 13.95 8.37 4.25
N ILE A 60 13.49 7.12 4.19
CA ILE A 60 12.34 6.74 3.36
C ILE A 60 11.07 7.48 3.80
N MET A 61 10.85 7.64 5.11
CA MET A 61 9.72 8.42 5.64
C MET A 61 9.75 9.88 5.14
N ILE A 62 10.92 10.53 5.19
CA ILE A 62 11.11 11.89 4.68
C ILE A 62 10.84 11.95 3.17
N VAL A 63 11.32 10.97 2.41
CA VAL A 63 11.09 10.88 0.95
C VAL A 63 9.59 10.72 0.62
N ILE A 64 8.83 9.94 1.39
CA ILE A 64 7.38 9.82 1.22
C ILE A 64 6.68 11.15 1.50
N CYS A 65 7.05 11.85 2.56
CA CYS A 65 6.51 13.17 2.88
C CYS A 65 6.82 14.19 1.78
N ALA A 66 8.07 14.27 1.34
CA ALA A 66 8.51 15.15 0.27
C ALA A 66 7.75 14.85 -1.04
N SER A 67 7.56 13.58 -1.39
CA SER A 67 6.78 13.17 -2.56
C SER A 67 5.30 13.54 -2.46
N SER A 68 4.72 13.44 -1.26
CA SER A 68 3.31 13.79 -1.04
C SER A 68 3.11 15.31 -1.14
N ILE A 69 4.07 16.10 -0.62
CA ILE A 69 4.07 17.56 -0.73
C ILE A 69 4.28 17.99 -2.18
N ALA A 70 5.18 17.36 -2.92
CA ALA A 70 5.40 17.63 -4.34
C ALA A 70 4.11 17.41 -5.15
N LEU A 71 3.36 16.34 -4.86
CA LEU A 71 2.07 16.07 -5.49
C LEU A 71 1.00 17.11 -5.11
N ALA A 72 0.97 17.56 -3.85
CA ALA A 72 0.05 18.60 -3.41
C ALA A 72 0.36 19.99 -3.99
N ALA A 73 1.62 20.24 -4.34
CA ALA A 73 2.08 21.48 -4.96
C ALA A 73 1.91 21.48 -6.50
N GLU A 74 1.42 20.39 -7.09
CA GLU A 74 1.17 20.30 -8.54
C GLU A 74 -0.08 21.12 -8.92
N ASP A 75 0.10 22.10 -9.82
CA ASP A 75 -0.99 22.95 -10.30
C ASP A 75 -1.86 22.19 -11.33
N PRO A 76 -3.17 21.97 -11.08
CA PRO A 76 -4.02 21.21 -12.01
C PRO A 76 -4.41 21.98 -13.27
N VAL A 77 -4.23 23.31 -13.30
CA VAL A 77 -4.70 24.20 -14.37
C VAL A 77 -3.65 24.39 -15.47
N SER A 78 -2.34 24.28 -15.15
CA SER A 78 -1.26 24.54 -16.12
C SER A 78 -0.15 23.50 -16.07
N GLU A 79 -0.34 22.39 -16.80
CA GLU A 79 0.63 21.28 -16.82
C GLU A 79 2.01 21.66 -17.41
N ASN A 80 2.10 22.69 -18.27
CA ASN A 80 3.35 23.08 -18.95
C ASN A 80 4.17 24.16 -18.22
N SER A 81 3.85 24.45 -16.95
CA SER A 81 4.58 25.44 -16.17
C SER A 81 5.96 24.90 -15.74
N ARG A 82 6.97 25.78 -15.64
CA ARG A 82 8.35 25.41 -15.22
C ARG A 82 8.39 24.68 -13.88
N ARG A 83 7.46 25.02 -12.96
CA ARG A 83 7.32 24.34 -11.67
C ARG A 83 6.93 22.88 -11.88
N ASN A 84 5.94 22.61 -12.73
CA ASN A 84 5.47 21.25 -12.96
C ASN A 84 6.54 20.34 -13.57
N THR A 85 7.38 20.85 -14.48
CA THR A 85 8.52 20.10 -15.02
C THR A 85 9.53 19.70 -13.93
N ILE A 86 9.78 20.59 -12.97
CA ILE A 86 10.68 20.31 -11.84
C ILE A 86 10.05 19.28 -10.90
N LEU A 87 8.77 19.46 -10.56
CA LEU A 87 8.00 18.52 -9.73
C LEU A 87 7.96 17.12 -10.35
N GLU A 88 7.80 17.04 -11.67
CA GLU A 88 7.84 15.77 -12.41
C GLU A 88 9.20 15.07 -12.28
N HIS A 89 10.30 15.82 -12.36
CA HIS A 89 11.65 15.26 -12.18
C HIS A 89 11.86 14.71 -10.77
N PHE A 90 11.39 15.42 -9.74
CA PHE A 90 11.41 14.93 -8.36
C PHE A 90 10.58 13.65 -8.20
N ASP A 91 9.41 13.58 -8.82
CA ASP A 91 8.57 12.38 -8.78
C ASP A 91 9.25 11.16 -9.40
N TYR A 92 10.04 11.34 -10.46
CA TYR A 92 10.89 10.28 -11.01
C TYR A 92 11.98 9.84 -10.03
N ALA A 93 12.66 10.79 -9.37
CA ALA A 93 13.67 10.48 -8.36
C ALA A 93 13.07 9.68 -7.18
N PHE A 94 11.91 10.11 -6.66
CA PHE A 94 11.22 9.40 -5.58
C PHE A 94 10.79 7.99 -5.99
N THR A 95 10.30 7.81 -7.21
CA THR A 95 9.94 6.48 -7.74
C THR A 95 11.15 5.56 -7.83
N GLY A 96 12.31 6.09 -8.24
CA GLY A 96 13.57 5.35 -8.24
C GLY A 96 13.97 4.87 -6.84
N VAL A 97 13.92 5.77 -5.84
CA VAL A 97 14.23 5.42 -4.44
C VAL A 97 13.31 4.32 -3.91
N PHE A 98 12.00 4.40 -4.17
CA PHE A 98 11.05 3.35 -3.76
C PHE A 98 11.26 2.02 -4.49
N THR A 99 11.68 2.06 -5.74
CA THR A 99 12.01 0.86 -6.51
C THR A 99 13.24 0.18 -5.93
N ILE A 100 14.28 0.95 -5.60
CA ILE A 100 15.49 0.43 -4.95
C ILE A 100 15.15 -0.18 -3.57
N GLU A 101 14.35 0.51 -2.77
CA GLU A 101 13.89 0.00 -1.48
C GLU A 101 13.14 -1.34 -1.61
N LEU A 102 12.24 -1.46 -2.59
CA LEU A 102 11.51 -2.70 -2.85
C LEU A 102 12.47 -3.83 -3.21
N VAL A 103 13.43 -3.58 -4.11
CA VAL A 103 14.43 -4.57 -4.52
C VAL A 103 15.28 -5.00 -3.32
N LEU A 104 15.72 -4.05 -2.48
CA LEU A 104 16.48 -4.35 -1.26
C LEU A 104 15.68 -5.25 -0.30
N LYS A 105 14.39 -4.97 -0.08
CA LYS A 105 13.50 -5.80 0.74
C LYS A 105 13.32 -7.21 0.15
N VAL A 106 13.11 -7.32 -1.15
CA VAL A 106 12.92 -8.60 -1.84
C VAL A 106 14.19 -9.46 -1.78
N VAL A 107 15.37 -8.84 -1.85
CA VAL A 107 16.67 -9.52 -1.72
C VAL A 107 16.95 -9.93 -0.26
N ASP A 108 16.56 -9.11 0.71
CA ASP A 108 16.76 -9.36 2.14
C ASP A 108 15.86 -10.49 2.67
N LEU A 109 14.54 -10.39 2.45
CA LEU A 109 13.57 -11.41 2.86
C LEU A 109 13.61 -12.66 1.96
N GLY A 110 14.17 -12.56 0.76
CA GLY A 110 14.27 -13.63 -0.22
C GLY A 110 12.97 -13.86 -0.98
N VAL A 111 13.08 -14.21 -2.27
CA VAL A 111 11.93 -14.31 -3.18
C VAL A 111 11.01 -15.51 -2.85
N VAL A 112 11.55 -16.68 -2.47
CA VAL A 112 10.75 -17.95 -2.36
C VAL A 112 11.25 -18.99 -1.33
N LEU A 113 12.47 -18.92 -0.79
CA LEU A 113 13.13 -20.10 -0.17
C LEU A 113 13.21 -20.16 1.37
N HIS A 114 12.47 -19.31 2.11
CA HIS A 114 12.41 -19.38 3.58
C HIS A 114 10.95 -19.20 4.08
N PRO A 115 10.54 -19.76 5.23
CA PRO A 115 9.14 -19.80 5.70
C PRO A 115 8.56 -18.44 6.13
N GLY A 116 9.32 -17.35 6.00
CA GLY A 116 8.92 -15.96 6.26
C GLY A 116 8.71 -15.16 4.97
N SER A 117 8.03 -15.77 3.99
CA SER A 117 7.89 -15.24 2.63
C SER A 117 7.29 -13.83 2.62
N TYR A 118 7.89 -12.93 1.83
CA TYR A 118 7.48 -11.53 1.62
C TYR A 118 5.98 -11.38 1.25
N PHE A 119 5.39 -12.40 0.62
CA PHE A 119 3.98 -12.43 0.21
C PHE A 119 3.00 -12.78 1.33
N ARG A 120 3.43 -13.16 2.54
CA ARG A 120 2.50 -13.48 3.63
C ARG A 120 2.01 -12.23 4.37
N ASP A 121 2.77 -11.14 4.28
CA ASP A 121 2.40 -9.86 4.86
C ASP A 121 1.67 -8.99 3.83
N ALA A 122 0.36 -8.80 4.03
CA ALA A 122 -0.47 -7.94 3.18
C ALA A 122 0.09 -6.51 3.02
N TRP A 123 0.81 -6.04 4.04
CA TRP A 123 1.44 -4.73 4.07
C TRP A 123 2.67 -4.61 3.15
N ASN A 124 3.41 -5.71 2.98
CA ASN A 124 4.52 -5.78 2.02
C ASN A 124 3.99 -5.91 0.59
N ILE A 125 2.89 -6.65 0.40
CA ILE A 125 2.18 -6.73 -0.88
C ILE A 125 1.66 -5.36 -1.31
N LEU A 126 1.07 -4.58 -0.39
CA LEU A 126 0.61 -3.21 -0.67
C LEU A 126 1.77 -2.33 -1.18
N ASP A 127 2.93 -2.39 -0.52
CA ASP A 127 4.14 -1.66 -0.94
C ASP A 127 4.57 -2.07 -2.36
N ALA A 128 4.60 -3.37 -2.65
CA ALA A 128 4.93 -3.89 -3.97
C ALA A 128 3.94 -3.44 -5.06
N ILE A 129 2.64 -3.42 -4.76
CA ILE A 129 1.60 -2.95 -5.69
C ILE A 129 1.77 -1.46 -6.01
N VAL A 130 2.04 -0.63 -5.00
CA VAL A 130 2.24 0.82 -5.19
C VAL A 130 3.46 1.08 -6.08
N VAL A 131 4.58 0.38 -5.85
CA VAL A 131 5.78 0.50 -6.68
C VAL A 131 5.55 -0.05 -8.08
N PHE A 132 4.83 -1.16 -8.22
CA PHE A 132 4.47 -1.73 -9.52
C PHE A 132 3.65 -0.74 -10.36
N PHE A 133 2.61 -0.14 -9.78
CA PHE A 133 1.82 0.88 -10.48
C PHE A 133 2.64 2.12 -10.83
N ALA A 134 3.57 2.54 -9.97
CA ALA A 134 4.49 3.64 -10.29
C ALA A 134 5.44 3.30 -11.45
N LEU A 135 5.90 2.04 -11.54
CA LEU A 135 6.72 1.56 -12.65
C LEU A 135 5.92 1.48 -13.95
N VAL A 136 4.69 0.96 -13.91
CA VAL A 136 3.79 0.96 -15.07
C VAL A 136 3.53 2.39 -15.54
N ALA A 137 3.32 3.34 -14.60
CA ALA A 137 3.17 4.74 -14.94
C ALA A 137 4.40 5.32 -15.65
N PHE A 138 5.60 4.96 -15.19
CA PHE A 138 6.86 5.38 -15.81
C PHE A 138 7.01 4.83 -17.23
N VAL A 139 6.77 3.52 -17.40
CA VAL A 139 6.85 2.83 -18.70
C VAL A 139 5.85 3.40 -19.69
N VAL A 140 4.59 3.63 -19.29
CA VAL A 140 3.56 4.21 -20.16
C VAL A 140 3.92 5.63 -20.60
N ARG A 141 4.52 6.45 -19.72
CA ARG A 141 4.99 7.81 -20.06
C ARG A 141 6.17 7.78 -21.05
N HIS A 142 7.10 6.83 -20.90
CA HIS A 142 8.30 6.72 -21.76
C HIS A 142 8.01 6.03 -23.10
N MET A 143 7.16 5.01 -23.10
CA MET A 143 6.80 4.22 -24.30
C MET A 143 5.67 4.88 -25.11
N GLY A 144 4.88 5.76 -24.49
CA GLY A 144 3.76 6.48 -25.12
C GLY A 144 4.14 7.53 -26.16
N SER A 145 5.44 7.77 -26.41
CA SER A 145 5.90 8.73 -27.42
C SER A 145 5.80 8.20 -28.87
N SER A 146 5.69 6.88 -29.08
CA SER A 146 5.66 6.27 -30.43
C SER A 146 4.32 5.65 -30.83
N ALA A 147 3.30 5.61 -29.96
CA ALA A 147 1.98 5.08 -30.28
C ALA A 147 0.93 6.21 -30.22
N SER A 148 0.48 6.63 -31.40
CA SER A 148 -0.60 7.60 -31.62
C SER A 148 -1.69 7.60 -30.53
N ALA A 149 -1.87 8.75 -29.89
CA ALA A 149 -3.16 9.27 -29.40
C ALA A 149 -4.09 8.32 -28.59
N LYS A 150 -3.57 7.29 -27.92
CA LYS A 150 -4.39 6.44 -27.06
C LYS A 150 -4.32 6.91 -25.61
N ASN A 151 -5.34 7.70 -25.28
CA ASN A 151 -5.91 7.93 -23.94
C ASN A 151 -5.21 8.97 -23.06
N LEU A 152 -5.58 10.24 -23.24
CA LEU A 152 -5.45 11.30 -22.23
C LEU A 152 -5.96 10.83 -20.84
N ASN A 153 -6.95 9.92 -20.81
CA ASN A 153 -7.45 9.32 -19.58
C ASN A 153 -6.43 8.41 -18.88
N THR A 154 -5.64 7.61 -19.60
CA THR A 154 -4.68 6.68 -18.96
C THR A 154 -3.58 7.45 -18.25
N ILE A 155 -3.07 8.53 -18.85
CA ILE A 155 -2.03 9.38 -18.23
C ILE A 155 -2.57 10.07 -16.97
N LYS A 156 -3.83 10.54 -17.00
CA LYS A 156 -4.50 11.14 -15.82
C LYS A 156 -4.71 10.11 -14.70
N SER A 157 -5.15 8.89 -15.02
CA SER A 157 -5.33 7.83 -14.03
C SER A 157 -4.02 7.43 -13.35
N LEU A 158 -2.89 7.44 -14.08
CA LEU A 158 -1.57 7.14 -13.52
C LEU A 158 -1.12 8.17 -12.47
N ARG A 159 -1.59 9.43 -12.57
CA ARG A 159 -1.35 10.47 -11.55
C ARG A 159 -2.08 10.14 -10.24
N VAL A 160 -3.32 9.63 -10.32
CA VAL A 160 -4.12 9.24 -9.14
C VAL A 160 -3.46 8.12 -8.34
N LEU A 161 -2.77 7.19 -9.01
CA LEU A 161 -2.06 6.09 -8.33
C LEU A 161 -0.92 6.58 -7.42
N ARG A 162 -0.38 7.80 -7.63
CA ARG A 162 0.64 8.39 -6.74
C ARG A 162 0.07 8.81 -5.39
N VAL A 163 -1.26 9.04 -5.29
CA VAL A 163 -1.97 9.35 -4.04
C VAL A 163 -1.96 8.15 -3.06
N LEU A 164 -1.56 6.97 -3.52
CA LEU A 164 -1.39 5.78 -2.67
C LEU A 164 -0.08 5.78 -1.87
N ARG A 165 0.91 6.63 -2.19
CA ARG A 165 2.21 6.69 -1.49
C ARG A 165 2.10 6.91 0.03
N PRO A 166 1.23 7.80 0.55
CA PRO A 166 1.01 7.97 1.99
C PRO A 166 0.58 6.68 2.71
N LEU A 167 -0.06 5.73 2.02
CA LEU A 167 -0.44 4.44 2.63
C LEU A 167 0.79 3.65 3.09
N LYS A 168 1.94 3.82 2.42
CA LYS A 168 3.21 3.19 2.83
C LYS A 168 3.66 3.65 4.21
N THR A 169 3.37 4.90 4.60
CA THR A 169 3.70 5.44 5.92
C THR A 169 2.97 4.70 7.04
N ILE A 170 1.73 4.27 6.79
CA ILE A 170 0.91 3.50 7.76
C ILE A 170 1.63 2.19 8.13
N ASN A 171 2.23 1.52 7.14
CA ASN A 171 2.91 0.24 7.33
C ASN A 171 4.24 0.39 8.07
N ARG A 172 4.86 1.57 7.98
CA ARG A 172 6.15 1.90 8.61
C ARG A 172 5.99 2.37 10.05
N VAL A 173 4.88 3.02 10.40
CA VAL A 173 4.60 3.51 11.75
C VAL A 173 3.69 2.51 12.48
N PRO A 174 4.22 1.68 13.40
CA PRO A 174 3.42 0.63 14.06
C PRO A 174 2.23 1.19 14.85
N LYS A 175 2.34 2.42 15.34
CA LYS A 175 1.23 3.13 16.00
C LYS A 175 0.07 3.40 15.04
N LEU A 176 0.34 3.83 13.81
CA LEU A 176 -0.69 4.08 12.80
C LEU A 176 -1.29 2.78 12.27
N LYS A 177 -0.45 1.75 12.11
CA LYS A 177 -0.92 0.41 11.75
C LYS A 177 -1.93 -0.14 12.76
N ALA A 178 -1.65 -0.04 14.06
CA ALA A 178 -2.57 -0.50 15.09
C ALA A 178 -3.93 0.24 15.04
N VAL A 179 -3.91 1.55 14.79
CA VAL A 179 -5.13 2.34 14.61
C VAL A 179 -5.90 1.89 13.37
N PHE A 180 -5.21 1.70 12.24
CA PHE A 180 -5.84 1.21 11.02
C PHE A 180 -6.43 -0.20 11.18
N ASP A 181 -5.71 -1.10 11.85
CA ASP A 181 -6.18 -2.45 12.15
C ASP A 181 -7.43 -2.41 13.04
N CYS A 182 -7.49 -1.51 14.01
CA CYS A 182 -8.69 -1.28 14.83
C CYS A 182 -9.88 -0.76 14.00
N VAL A 183 -9.63 0.18 13.08
CA VAL A 183 -10.65 0.71 12.16
C VAL A 183 -11.19 -0.41 11.26
N VAL A 184 -10.31 -1.20 10.64
CA VAL A 184 -10.71 -2.32 9.78
C VAL A 184 -11.48 -3.38 10.58
N SER A 185 -11.06 -3.68 11.81
CA SER A 185 -11.77 -4.59 12.69
C SER A 185 -13.18 -4.09 13.00
N SER A 186 -13.33 -2.82 13.34
CA SER A 186 -14.62 -2.19 13.63
C SER A 186 -15.53 -2.14 12.40
N LEU A 187 -14.96 -1.88 11.22
CA LEU A 187 -15.68 -1.85 9.96
C LEU A 187 -16.30 -3.21 9.60
N LYS A 188 -15.71 -4.34 9.99
CA LYS A 188 -16.29 -5.67 9.75
C LYS A 188 -17.67 -5.81 10.41
N ASN A 189 -17.85 -5.26 11.61
CA ASN A 189 -19.14 -5.27 12.28
C ASN A 189 -20.14 -4.31 11.59
N VAL A 190 -19.66 -3.12 11.21
CA VAL A 190 -20.47 -2.13 10.48
C VAL A 190 -20.93 -2.65 9.12
N PHE A 191 -20.13 -3.48 8.46
CA PHE A 191 -20.44 -4.05 7.14
C PHE A 191 -21.75 -4.85 7.14
N ASN A 192 -22.07 -5.55 8.23
CA ASN A 192 -23.33 -6.28 8.36
C ASN A 192 -24.55 -5.34 8.34
N ILE A 193 -24.48 -4.23 9.09
CA ILE A 193 -25.54 -3.21 9.10
C ILE A 193 -25.60 -2.49 7.75
N LEU A 194 -24.44 -2.24 7.14
CA LEU A 194 -24.34 -1.60 5.83
C LEU A 194 -25.05 -2.43 4.75
N ILE A 195 -24.90 -3.75 4.74
CA ILE A 195 -25.62 -4.62 3.79
C ILE A 195 -27.14 -4.42 3.90
N VAL A 196 -27.68 -4.41 5.13
CA VAL A 196 -29.11 -4.22 5.36
C VAL A 196 -29.57 -2.83 4.90
N TYR A 197 -28.77 -1.79 5.18
CA TYR A 197 -29.02 -0.44 4.69
C TYR A 197 -29.05 -0.35 3.16
N TRP A 198 -28.10 -1.00 2.48
CA TRP A 198 -28.05 -1.05 1.02
C TRP A 198 -29.25 -1.79 0.41
N LEU A 199 -29.68 -2.90 1.02
CA LEU A 199 -30.89 -3.62 0.58
C LEU A 199 -32.15 -2.74 0.72
N PHE A 200 -32.27 -2.04 1.84
CA PHE A 200 -33.38 -1.12 2.08
C PHE A 200 -33.41 0.03 1.07
N GLN A 201 -32.25 0.65 0.84
CA GLN A 201 -32.10 1.70 -0.16
C GLN A 201 -32.41 1.18 -1.58
N PHE A 202 -32.07 -0.06 -1.88
CA PHE A 202 -32.38 -0.70 -3.15
C PHE A 202 -33.90 -0.87 -3.37
N ILE A 203 -34.65 -1.31 -2.35
CA ILE A 203 -36.11 -1.42 -2.44
C ILE A 203 -36.74 -0.07 -2.76
N PHE A 204 -36.35 0.99 -2.04
CA PHE A 204 -36.86 2.33 -2.34
C PHE A 204 -36.42 2.86 -3.70
N ALA A 205 -35.20 2.56 -4.13
CA ALA A 205 -34.74 2.92 -5.47
C ALA A 205 -35.62 2.28 -6.55
N VAL A 206 -35.99 1.00 -6.40
CA VAL A 206 -36.92 0.33 -7.33
C VAL A 206 -38.30 0.97 -7.30
N ILE A 207 -38.86 1.24 -6.11
CA ILE A 207 -40.17 1.91 -6.00
C ILE A 207 -40.13 3.30 -6.64
N ALA A 208 -39.08 4.09 -6.40
CA ALA A 208 -38.91 5.41 -6.97
C ALA A 208 -38.79 5.37 -8.49
N VAL A 209 -38.07 4.40 -9.05
CA VAL A 209 -38.01 4.19 -10.50
C VAL A 209 -39.40 3.93 -11.04
N GLN A 210 -40.19 3.03 -10.43
CA GLN A 210 -41.53 2.72 -10.92
C GLN A 210 -42.52 3.89 -10.79
N LEU A 211 -42.42 4.66 -9.71
CA LEU A 211 -43.37 5.74 -9.44
C LEU A 211 -43.05 7.03 -10.22
N PHE A 212 -41.76 7.31 -10.41
CA PHE A 212 -41.29 8.55 -11.02
C PHE A 212 -40.70 8.37 -12.42
N GLN A 213 -40.83 7.19 -13.04
CA GLN A 213 -40.34 6.95 -14.39
C GLN A 213 -40.89 8.00 -15.35
N GLY A 214 -40.00 8.81 -15.92
CA GLY A 214 -40.35 9.83 -16.91
C GLY A 214 -41.18 11.01 -16.38
N LYS A 215 -41.23 11.22 -15.05
CA LYS A 215 -41.95 12.35 -14.42
C LYS A 215 -41.06 13.54 -14.07
N PHE A 216 -39.73 13.37 -14.10
CA PHE A 216 -38.75 14.41 -13.75
C PHE A 216 -38.28 15.27 -14.93
N PHE A 217 -39.01 15.28 -16.05
CA PHE A 217 -38.73 16.23 -17.13
C PHE A 217 -39.35 17.58 -16.79
N TYR A 218 -38.57 18.67 -16.91
CA TYR A 218 -39.07 20.03 -16.76
C TYR A 218 -38.51 20.89 -17.90
N CYS A 219 -39.33 21.82 -18.42
CA CYS A 219 -38.88 22.83 -19.36
C CYS A 219 -38.32 24.04 -18.60
N ASN A 220 -37.17 24.57 -19.01
CA ASN A 220 -36.60 25.77 -18.40
C ASN A 220 -37.42 27.03 -18.73
N ASP A 221 -38.22 26.99 -19.81
CA ASP A 221 -39.14 28.05 -20.19
C ASP A 221 -40.55 27.81 -19.60
N ILE A 222 -40.96 28.69 -18.71
CA ILE A 222 -42.23 28.63 -17.95
C ILE A 222 -43.44 28.83 -18.89
N SER A 223 -43.23 29.41 -20.08
CA SER A 223 -44.28 29.68 -21.05
C SER A 223 -44.72 28.46 -21.86
N LYS A 224 -43.97 27.35 -21.81
CA LYS A 224 -44.23 26.12 -22.58
C LYS A 224 -44.80 25.04 -21.67
N MET A 225 -45.97 24.50 -22.03
CA MET A 225 -46.73 23.55 -21.20
C MET A 225 -46.63 22.11 -21.70
N THR A 226 -46.33 21.90 -22.98
CA THR A 226 -46.20 20.57 -23.58
C THR A 226 -44.75 20.25 -23.96
N ARG A 227 -44.43 18.94 -24.02
CA ARG A 227 -43.11 18.44 -24.44
C ARG A 227 -42.76 18.75 -25.90
N GLU A 228 -43.73 19.13 -26.72
CA GLU A 228 -43.51 19.46 -28.13
C GLU A 228 -43.24 20.96 -28.33
N GLU A 229 -43.66 21.79 -27.37
CA GLU A 229 -43.40 23.23 -27.36
C GLU A 229 -42.11 23.60 -26.63
N CYS A 230 -41.62 22.67 -25.81
CA CYS A 230 -40.26 22.60 -25.29
C CYS A 230 -39.41 21.71 -26.22
#